data_AF-A0A5J5F0V0-F1
#
_entry.id   AF-A0A5J5F0V0-F1
#
_cell.length_a   1.000
_cell.length_b   1.000
_cell.length_c   1.000
_cell.angle_alpha   90.00
_cell.angle_beta   90.00
_cell.angle_gamma   90.00
#
_symmetry.space_group_name_H-M   'P 1'
#
loop_
_entity.id
_entity.type
_entity.pdbx_description
1 polymer ?
#
loop_
_entity_poly.entity_id
_entity_poly.type
_entity_poly.pdbx_seq_one_letter_code
_entity_poly.pdbx_strand_id
1 'polypeptide(L)'
;MSQPNWMAVAAAFQQIVNEVALVPNIPGVPAVLLLQQQQGQQLQQQLQQMHQHQQQWQQQMQQQQQQWQQQMQHQQQQMQHQLQQMQQQLNQIAQGVVSLRNRFFPTHYLSLIYTTNRYRSQALLPMRLHNAACSENAPLRYPAGVVVAAPLPTTRLDLHHLTGKDLPFRITTDAAENFVRSSGNNCQVVAAVLGLPGLPANTPVIQRRAQIADYLGAPFF
;
A
#
# COMPACT_ATOMS: atom_id res chain seq x y z
N MET A 1 5.14 -38.36 -21.92
CA MET A 1 4.63 -39.35 -22.87
C MET A 1 5.34 -39.11 -24.20
N SER A 2 6.22 -40.01 -24.61
CA SER A 2 6.95 -39.93 -25.88
C SER A 2 5.97 -40.15 -27.04
N GLN A 3 5.89 -39.19 -27.96
CA GLN A 3 5.08 -39.38 -29.16
C GLN A 3 5.69 -40.51 -30.02
N PRO A 4 4.86 -41.40 -30.59
CA PRO A 4 5.34 -42.44 -31.49
C PRO A 4 6.05 -41.83 -32.70
N ASN A 5 7.22 -42.39 -33.04
CA ASN A 5 8.01 -41.95 -34.18
C ASN A 5 7.42 -42.53 -35.48
N TRP A 6 6.39 -41.88 -36.00
CA TRP A 6 5.69 -42.32 -37.22
C TRP A 6 6.61 -42.43 -38.44
N MET A 7 7.72 -41.67 -38.48
CA MET A 7 8.75 -41.81 -39.51
C MET A 7 9.44 -43.17 -39.45
N ALA A 8 9.73 -43.70 -38.25
CA ALA A 8 10.32 -45.03 -38.10
C ALA A 8 9.35 -46.14 -38.51
N VAL A 9 8.06 -45.98 -38.21
CA VAL A 9 7.01 -46.93 -38.61
C VAL A 9 6.82 -46.96 -40.13
N ALA A 10 6.80 -45.79 -40.78
CA ALA A 10 6.73 -45.71 -42.23
C ALA A 10 7.96 -46.34 -42.91
N ALA A 11 9.17 -46.09 -42.39
CA ALA A 11 10.40 -46.67 -42.92
C ALA A 11 10.43 -48.20 -42.81
N ALA A 12 9.96 -48.76 -41.69
CA ALA A 12 9.87 -50.21 -41.50
C ALA A 12 8.89 -50.88 -42.48
N PHE A 13 7.75 -50.24 -42.75
CA PHE A 13 6.79 -50.73 -43.76
C PHE A 13 7.40 -50.77 -45.16
N GLN A 14 8.18 -49.74 -45.53
CA GLN A 14 8.86 -49.69 -46.83
C GLN A 14 9.90 -50.80 -47.00
N GLN A 15 10.60 -51.19 -45.92
CA GLN A 15 11.55 -52.31 -45.97
C GLN A 15 10.85 -53.65 -46.22
N ILE A 16 9.72 -53.90 -45.57
CA ILE A 16 8.94 -55.13 -45.76
C ILE A 16 8.44 -55.23 -47.20
N VAL A 17 7.97 -54.13 -47.79
CA VAL A 17 7.53 -54.10 -49.20
C VAL A 17 8.67 -54.44 -50.15
N ASN A 18 9.88 -53.94 -49.89
CA ASN A 18 11.06 -54.22 -50.73
C ASN A 18 11.53 -55.69 -50.63
N GLU A 19 11.41 -56.33 -49.47
CA GLU A 19 11.76 -57.75 -49.32
C GLU A 19 10.76 -58.68 -50.02
N VAL A 20 9.47 -58.34 -49.97
CA VAL A 20 8.42 -59.14 -50.63
C VAL A 20 8.52 -59.03 -52.17
N ALA A 21 9.05 -57.92 -52.70
CA ALA A 21 9.27 -57.73 -54.13
C ALA A 21 10.36 -58.65 -54.73
N LEU A 22 11.19 -59.30 -53.92
CA LEU A 22 12.28 -60.17 -54.38
C LEU A 22 11.83 -61.62 -54.65
N VAL A 23 10.58 -62.00 -54.35
CA VAL A 23 10.08 -63.36 -54.56
C VAL A 23 9.61 -63.53 -56.03
N PRO A 24 10.22 -64.43 -56.83
CA PRO A 24 9.87 -64.57 -58.24
C PRO A 24 8.49 -65.19 -58.46
N ASN A 25 7.59 -64.40 -59.04
CA ASN A 25 6.53 -64.77 -59.98
C ASN A 25 5.58 -65.92 -59.57
N ILE A 26 4.69 -65.66 -58.61
CA ILE A 26 3.49 -66.47 -58.39
C ILE A 26 2.37 -65.93 -59.30
N PRO A 27 1.73 -66.73 -60.17
CA PRO A 27 0.62 -66.28 -61.01
C PRO A 27 -0.61 -65.99 -60.13
N GLY A 28 -1.08 -64.74 -60.09
CA GLY A 28 -2.25 -64.31 -59.30
C GLY A 28 -2.09 -63.00 -58.51
N VAL A 29 -0.90 -62.41 -58.50
CA VAL A 29 -0.54 -61.22 -57.71
C VAL A 29 -1.13 -59.85 -58.16
N PRO A 30 -1.59 -59.59 -59.40
CA PRO A 30 -1.96 -58.22 -59.79
C PRO A 30 -3.16 -57.64 -59.02
N ALA A 31 -4.09 -58.48 -58.55
CA ALA A 31 -5.24 -58.01 -57.75
C ALA A 31 -4.84 -57.59 -56.32
N VAL A 32 -3.88 -58.29 -55.71
CA VAL A 32 -3.39 -57.98 -54.35
C VAL A 32 -2.57 -56.70 -54.35
N LEU A 33 -1.75 -56.48 -55.39
CA LEU A 33 -0.97 -55.25 -55.54
C LEU A 33 -1.87 -54.02 -55.73
N LEU A 34 -2.95 -54.15 -56.51
CA LEU A 34 -3.92 -53.08 -56.72
C LEU A 34 -4.68 -52.74 -55.42
N LEU A 35 -5.07 -53.76 -54.65
CA LEU A 35 -5.74 -53.58 -53.36
C LEU A 35 -4.82 -52.91 -52.33
N GLN A 36 -3.55 -53.33 -52.26
CA GLN A 36 -2.55 -52.75 -51.38
C GLN A 36 -2.25 -51.28 -51.75
N GLN A 37 -2.18 -50.97 -53.05
CA GLN A 37 -2.00 -49.60 -53.52
C GLN A 37 -3.21 -48.72 -53.17
N GLN A 38 -4.44 -49.24 -53.32
CA GLN A 38 -5.65 -48.50 -52.98
C GLN A 38 -5.74 -48.23 -51.47
N GLN A 39 -5.42 -49.22 -50.63
CA GLN A 39 -5.39 -49.05 -49.18
C GLN A 39 -4.32 -48.05 -48.73
N GLY A 40 -3.16 -48.06 -49.39
CA GLY A 40 -2.08 -47.10 -49.15
C GLY A 40 -2.50 -45.65 -49.42
N GLN A 41 -3.22 -45.39 -50.52
CA GLN A 41 -3.73 -44.05 -50.82
C GLN A 41 -4.76 -43.56 -49.80
N GLN A 42 -5.66 -44.45 -49.36
CA GLN A 42 -6.69 -44.08 -48.39
C GLN A 42 -6.07 -43.75 -47.02
N LEU A 43 -5.07 -44.52 -46.59
CA LEU A 43 -4.34 -44.26 -45.35
C LEU A 43 -3.55 -42.94 -45.43
N GLN A 44 -2.94 -42.66 -46.59
CA GLN A 44 -2.20 -41.41 -46.81
C GLN A 44 -3.13 -40.19 -46.74
N GLN A 45 -4.33 -40.26 -47.33
CA GLN A 45 -5.34 -39.21 -47.19
C GLN A 45 -5.75 -39.00 -45.72
N GLN A 46 -5.96 -40.07 -44.96
CA GLN A 46 -6.36 -39.98 -43.56
C GLN A 46 -5.25 -39.34 -42.70
N LEU A 47 -3.98 -39.69 -42.94
CA LEU A 47 -2.84 -39.06 -42.29
C LEU A 47 -2.75 -37.57 -42.62
N GLN A 48 -3.03 -37.20 -43.88
CA GLN A 48 -2.99 -35.80 -44.30
C GLN A 48 -4.11 -34.97 -43.64
N GLN A 49 -5.30 -35.53 -43.50
CA GLN A 49 -6.40 -34.91 -42.75
C GLN A 49 -6.05 -34.75 -41.26
N MET A 50 -5.47 -35.78 -40.64
CA MET A 50 -5.05 -35.71 -39.24
C MET A 50 -3.99 -34.62 -39.05
N HIS A 51 -3.03 -34.51 -39.96
CA HIS A 51 -1.99 -33.48 -39.89
C HIS A 51 -2.56 -32.06 -40.04
N GLN A 52 -3.50 -31.85 -40.96
CA GLN A 52 -4.22 -30.58 -41.06
C GLN A 52 -4.97 -30.24 -39.77
N HIS A 53 -5.69 -31.22 -39.21
CA HIS A 53 -6.44 -31.02 -37.98
C HIS A 53 -5.49 -30.67 -36.80
N GLN A 54 -4.34 -31.34 -36.72
CA GLN A 54 -3.32 -31.06 -35.72
C GLN A 54 -2.77 -29.63 -35.85
N GLN A 55 -2.47 -29.18 -37.07
CA GLN A 55 -2.03 -27.79 -37.30
C GLN A 55 -3.10 -26.78 -36.92
N GLN A 56 -4.36 -27.03 -37.29
CA GLN A 56 -5.47 -26.14 -36.97
C GLN A 56 -5.67 -26.03 -35.46
N TRP A 57 -5.55 -27.15 -34.74
CA TRP A 57 -5.61 -27.16 -33.28
C TRP A 57 -4.48 -26.36 -32.64
N GLN A 58 -3.25 -26.50 -33.16
CA GLN A 58 -2.11 -25.73 -32.70
C GLN A 58 -2.31 -24.22 -32.88
N GLN A 59 -2.83 -23.80 -34.04
CA GLN A 59 -3.15 -22.40 -34.30
C GLN A 59 -4.23 -21.88 -33.36
N GLN A 60 -5.29 -22.65 -33.12
CA GLN A 60 -6.37 -22.26 -32.22
C GLN A 60 -5.87 -22.06 -30.79
N MET A 61 -5.00 -22.96 -30.32
CA MET A 61 -4.44 -22.88 -28.97
C MET A 61 -3.52 -21.67 -28.82
N GLN A 62 -2.74 -21.35 -29.86
CA GLN A 62 -1.91 -20.15 -29.89
C GLN A 62 -2.73 -18.85 -29.89
N GLN A 63 -3.85 -18.83 -30.63
CA GLN A 63 -4.79 -17.71 -30.62
C GLN A 63 -5.42 -17.50 -29.24
N GLN A 64 -5.84 -18.59 -28.60
CA GLN A 64 -6.42 -18.52 -27.26
C GLN A 64 -5.40 -18.00 -26.23
N GLN A 65 -4.14 -18.43 -26.34
CA GLN A 65 -3.06 -17.93 -25.48
C GLN A 65 -2.81 -16.43 -25.67
N GLN A 66 -2.84 -15.93 -26.91
CA GLN A 66 -2.71 -14.50 -27.20
C GLN A 66 -3.88 -13.68 -26.65
N GLN A 67 -5.12 -14.16 -26.83
CA GLN A 67 -6.29 -13.49 -26.26
C GLN A 67 -6.19 -13.41 -24.73
N TRP A 68 -5.76 -14.48 -24.08
CA TRP A 68 -5.58 -14.50 -22.65
C TRP A 68 -4.53 -13.48 -22.19
N GLN A 69 -3.39 -13.40 -22.90
CA GLN A 69 -2.36 -12.40 -22.63
C GLN A 69 -2.89 -10.97 -22.75
N GLN A 70 -3.65 -10.68 -23.81
CA GLN A 70 -4.24 -9.35 -24.02
C GLN A 70 -5.24 -9.00 -22.91
N GLN A 71 -6.08 -9.96 -22.51
CA GLN A 71 -7.07 -9.73 -21.45
C GLN A 71 -6.39 -9.44 -20.10
N MET A 72 -5.32 -10.16 -19.79
CA MET A 72 -4.57 -9.97 -18.54
C MET A 72 -3.84 -8.62 -18.53
N GLN A 73 -3.27 -8.21 -19.67
CA GLN A 73 -2.64 -6.91 -19.82
C GLN A 73 -3.66 -5.75 -19.71
N HIS A 74 -4.85 -5.92 -20.28
CA HIS A 74 -5.94 -4.94 -20.15
C HIS A 74 -6.40 -4.80 -18.69
N GLN A 75 -6.55 -5.92 -17.98
CA GLN A 75 -6.92 -5.90 -16.56
C GLN A 75 -5.86 -5.17 -15.71
N GLN A 76 -4.57 -5.40 -15.99
CA GLN A 76 -3.49 -4.72 -15.30
C GLN A 76 -3.53 -3.20 -15.55
N GLN A 77 -3.78 -2.77 -16.80
CA GLN A 77 -3.93 -1.35 -17.13
C GLN A 77 -5.13 -0.70 -16.43
N GLN A 78 -6.28 -1.39 -16.36
CA GLN A 78 -7.44 -0.91 -15.62
C GLN A 78 -7.12 -0.68 -14.13
N MET A 79 -6.41 -1.62 -13.51
CA MET A 79 -6.03 -1.49 -12.10
C MET A 79 -5.09 -0.29 -11.89
N GLN A 80 -4.09 -0.10 -12.76
CA GLN A 80 -3.22 1.07 -12.67
C GLN A 80 -3.99 2.37 -12.83
N HIS A 81 -4.94 2.43 -13.76
CA HIS A 81 -5.76 3.62 -13.96
C HIS A 81 -6.60 3.94 -12.71
N GLN A 82 -7.19 2.92 -12.07
CA GLN A 82 -7.95 3.08 -10.84
C GLN A 82 -7.08 3.59 -9.68
N LEU A 83 -5.87 3.03 -9.53
CA LEU A 83 -4.89 3.50 -8.54
C LEU A 83 -4.50 4.97 -8.77
N GLN A 84 -4.31 5.35 -10.02
CA GLN A 84 -3.97 6.72 -10.39
C GLN A 84 -5.12 7.69 -10.09
N GLN A 85 -6.36 7.30 -10.39
CA GLN A 85 -7.54 8.09 -10.02
C GLN A 85 -7.67 8.27 -8.51
N MET A 86 -7.47 7.20 -7.73
CA MET A 86 -7.52 7.27 -6.27
C MET A 86 -6.47 8.25 -5.73
N GLN A 87 -5.24 8.18 -6.27
CA GLN A 87 -4.17 9.08 -5.86
C GLN A 87 -4.48 10.54 -6.20
N GLN A 88 -5.08 10.81 -7.35
CA GLN A 88 -5.56 12.16 -7.71
C GLN A 88 -6.64 12.64 -6.74
N GLN A 89 -7.59 11.79 -6.36
CA GLN A 89 -8.61 12.11 -5.37
C GLN A 89 -8.01 12.47 -4.01
N LEU A 90 -7.04 11.68 -3.54
CA LEU A 90 -6.35 11.96 -2.27
C LEU A 90 -5.62 13.31 -2.31
N ASN A 91 -5.01 13.66 -3.44
CA ASN A 91 -4.37 14.97 -3.61
C ASN A 91 -5.38 16.12 -3.55
N GLN A 92 -6.55 15.96 -4.18
CA GLN A 92 -7.61 16.97 -4.11
C GLN A 92 -8.14 17.13 -2.67
N ILE A 93 -8.32 16.03 -1.94
CA ILE A 93 -8.73 16.07 -0.52
C ILE A 93 -7.67 16.80 0.31
N ALA A 94 -6.38 16.48 0.13
CA ALA A 94 -5.30 17.13 0.85
C ALA A 94 -5.29 18.66 0.63
N GLN A 95 -5.48 19.10 -0.63
CA GLN A 95 -5.59 20.53 -0.96
C GLN A 95 -6.83 21.17 -0.34
N GLY A 96 -7.95 20.46 -0.31
CA GLY A 96 -9.17 20.89 0.36
C GLY A 96 -8.96 21.10 1.86
N VAL A 97 -8.27 20.18 2.53
CA VAL A 97 -7.92 20.28 3.96
C VAL A 97 -7.02 21.48 4.24
N VAL A 98 -6.00 21.72 3.40
CA VAL A 98 -5.13 22.91 3.53
C VAL A 98 -5.94 24.20 3.37
N SER A 99 -6.85 24.24 2.40
CA SER A 99 -7.71 25.41 2.16
C SER A 99 -8.65 25.69 3.34
N LEU A 100 -9.27 24.64 3.90
CA LEU A 100 -10.11 24.75 5.10
C LEU A 100 -9.28 25.22 6.31
N ARG A 101 -8.08 24.65 6.51
CA ARG A 101 -7.18 25.07 7.59
C ARG A 101 -6.85 26.57 7.50
N ASN A 102 -6.48 27.05 6.32
CA ASN A 102 -6.13 28.46 6.12
C ASN A 102 -7.35 29.39 6.31
N ARG A 103 -8.55 28.91 5.98
CA ARG A 103 -9.80 29.66 6.17
C ARG A 103 -10.22 29.78 7.63
N PHE A 104 -10.12 28.69 8.40
CA PHE A 104 -10.60 28.65 9.79
C PHE A 104 -9.54 29.00 10.83
N PHE A 105 -8.26 28.81 10.50
CA PHE A 105 -7.14 29.10 11.38
C PHE A 105 -6.14 30.02 10.66
N PRO A 106 -6.52 31.28 10.37
CA PRO A 106 -5.59 32.22 9.81
C PRO A 106 -4.38 32.33 10.75
N THR A 107 -3.19 32.23 10.18
CA THR A 107 -1.88 32.14 10.85
C THR A 107 -1.65 33.25 11.88
N HIS A 108 -2.40 34.35 11.80
CA HIS A 108 -2.40 35.46 12.76
C HIS A 108 -3.01 35.13 14.13
N TYR A 109 -3.87 34.12 14.26
CA TYR A 109 -4.50 33.79 15.55
C TYR A 109 -3.56 33.12 16.55
N LEU A 110 -2.62 32.28 16.07
CA LEU A 110 -1.63 31.67 16.96
C LEU A 110 -0.71 32.73 17.56
N SER A 111 -0.33 33.76 16.78
CA SER A 111 0.50 34.86 17.29
C SER A 111 -0.18 35.64 18.42
N LEU A 112 -1.50 35.85 18.38
CA LEU A 112 -2.22 36.51 19.48
C LEU A 112 -2.36 35.59 20.70
N ILE A 113 -2.56 34.28 20.51
CA ILE A 113 -2.70 33.34 21.63
C ILE A 113 -1.37 33.19 22.40
N TYR A 114 -0.22 33.19 21.72
CA TYR A 114 1.08 33.11 22.37
C TYR A 114 1.44 34.37 23.16
N THR A 115 1.16 35.57 22.63
CA THR A 115 1.46 36.83 23.34
C THR A 115 0.51 37.04 24.52
N THR A 116 -0.78 36.78 24.35
CA THR A 116 -1.78 36.98 25.42
C THR A 116 -1.60 35.99 26.58
N ASN A 117 -1.19 34.74 26.31
CA ASN A 117 -0.91 33.76 27.36
C ASN A 117 0.39 34.04 28.13
N ARG A 118 1.39 34.69 27.51
CA ARG A 118 2.66 35.00 28.17
C ARG A 118 2.46 36.04 29.29
N TYR A 119 1.70 37.10 29.03
CA TYR A 119 1.39 38.13 30.04
C TYR A 119 0.47 37.62 31.14
N ARG A 120 -0.59 36.86 30.81
CA ARG A 120 -1.45 36.24 31.83
C ARG A 120 -0.72 35.19 32.68
N SER A 121 0.17 34.40 32.08
CA SER A 121 0.92 33.39 32.82
C SER A 121 1.95 34.00 33.78
N GLN A 122 2.54 35.15 33.46
CA GLN A 122 3.46 35.84 34.38
C GLN A 122 2.72 36.48 35.56
N ALA A 123 1.58 37.15 35.33
CA ALA A 123 0.79 37.75 36.41
C ALA A 123 0.20 36.69 37.37
N LEU A 124 -0.09 35.49 36.87
CA LEU A 124 -0.63 34.39 37.65
C LEU A 124 0.45 33.42 38.19
N LEU A 125 1.73 33.61 37.84
CA LEU A 125 2.81 32.70 38.24
C LEU A 125 2.97 32.61 39.76
N PRO A 126 3.00 33.71 40.53
CA PRO A 126 3.13 33.63 41.99
C PRO A 126 1.98 32.86 42.63
N MET A 127 0.76 33.06 42.12
CA MET A 127 -0.44 32.32 42.56
C MET A 127 -0.33 30.83 42.23
N ARG A 128 0.08 30.49 41.00
CA ARG A 128 0.26 29.09 40.56
C ARG A 128 1.31 28.37 41.40
N LEU A 129 2.43 29.01 41.70
CA LEU A 129 3.48 28.45 42.55
C LEU A 129 2.99 28.24 43.99
N HIS A 130 2.27 29.21 44.55
CA HIS A 130 1.68 29.08 45.89
C HIS A 130 0.66 27.94 45.95
N ASN A 131 -0.29 27.89 45.02
CA ASN A 131 -1.33 26.86 44.98
C ASN A 131 -0.75 25.45 44.66
N ALA A 132 0.35 25.37 43.91
CA ALA A 132 1.06 24.12 43.64
C ALA A 132 1.77 23.56 44.89
N ALA A 133 2.29 24.44 45.75
CA ALA A 133 2.97 24.05 47.00
C ALA A 133 2.01 23.60 48.12
N CYS A 134 0.72 23.90 47.99
CA CYS A 134 -0.30 23.54 48.97
C CYS A 134 -0.84 22.11 48.78
N SER A 135 -1.49 21.56 49.81
CA SER A 135 -2.21 20.28 49.74
C SER A 135 -3.42 20.35 48.79
N GLU A 136 -3.88 19.19 48.28
CA GLU A 136 -5.02 19.12 47.33
C GLU A 136 -6.31 19.73 47.87
N ASN A 137 -6.52 19.61 49.17
CA ASN A 137 -7.71 20.11 49.86
C ASN A 137 -7.53 21.55 50.38
N ALA A 138 -6.37 22.16 50.17
CA ALA A 138 -6.14 23.53 50.62
C ALA A 138 -6.97 24.52 49.78
N PRO A 139 -7.51 25.59 50.39
CA PRO A 139 -8.20 26.64 49.66
C PRO A 139 -7.29 27.29 48.61
N LEU A 140 -7.79 27.43 47.38
CA LEU A 140 -7.08 28.14 46.32
C LEU A 140 -7.07 29.64 46.63
N ARG A 141 -5.88 30.24 46.58
CA ARG A 141 -5.77 31.70 46.63
C ARG A 141 -5.87 32.26 45.21
N TYR A 142 -6.64 33.32 45.07
CA TYR A 142 -6.78 34.10 43.84
C TYR A 142 -6.22 35.52 44.08
N PRO A 143 -5.49 36.10 43.13
CA PRO A 143 -5.02 37.48 43.24
C PRO A 143 -6.20 38.46 43.28
N ALA A 144 -6.08 39.48 44.13
CA ALA A 144 -7.08 40.54 44.25
C ALA A 144 -7.26 41.27 42.92
N GLY A 145 -8.51 41.56 42.55
CA GLY A 145 -8.85 42.28 41.32
C GLY A 145 -8.96 41.42 40.05
N VAL A 146 -8.73 40.10 40.13
CA VAL A 146 -9.04 39.21 39.01
C VAL A 146 -10.52 38.84 39.07
N VAL A 147 -11.30 39.40 38.15
CA VAL A 147 -12.69 39.00 37.93
C VAL A 147 -12.69 37.60 37.32
N VAL A 148 -13.03 36.59 38.12
CA VAL A 148 -13.23 35.23 37.61
C VAL A 148 -14.72 34.90 37.71
N ALA A 149 -15.27 34.35 36.64
CA ALA A 149 -16.68 33.94 36.59
C ALA A 149 -16.94 32.80 37.59
N ALA A 150 -18.01 32.92 38.39
CA ALA A 150 -18.46 31.86 39.30
C ALA A 150 -19.15 30.72 38.52
N PRO A 151 -19.09 29.46 38.98
CA PRO A 151 -18.49 29.00 40.23
C PRO A 151 -16.96 28.80 40.13
N LEU A 152 -16.24 29.36 41.10
CA LEU A 152 -14.79 29.17 41.21
C LEU A 152 -14.46 27.89 41.96
N PRO A 153 -13.46 27.11 41.53
CA PRO A 153 -12.98 26.02 42.34
C PRO A 153 -12.47 26.56 43.66
N THR A 154 -12.93 25.99 44.77
CA THR A 154 -12.51 26.43 46.10
C THR A 154 -11.22 25.74 46.53
N THR A 155 -10.98 24.54 46.02
CA THR A 155 -9.79 23.72 46.31
C THR A 155 -9.07 23.29 45.04
N ARG A 156 -7.83 22.81 45.18
CA ARG A 156 -7.06 22.25 44.05
C ARG A 156 -7.73 20.99 43.50
N LEU A 157 -8.36 20.19 44.36
CA LEU A 157 -9.15 19.03 43.94
C LEU A 157 -10.35 19.44 43.07
N ASP A 158 -11.08 20.50 43.43
CA ASP A 158 -12.17 21.04 42.60
C ASP A 158 -11.67 21.48 41.22
N LEU A 159 -10.50 22.15 41.20
CA LEU A 159 -9.87 22.58 39.95
C LEU A 159 -9.46 21.37 39.10
N HIS A 160 -8.92 20.31 39.70
CA HIS A 160 -8.61 19.06 39.01
C HIS A 160 -9.87 18.38 38.47
N HIS A 161 -10.99 18.40 39.20
CA HIS A 161 -12.26 17.88 38.70
C HIS A 161 -12.81 18.70 37.53
N LEU A 162 -12.74 20.04 37.60
CA LEU A 162 -13.19 20.93 36.53
C LEU A 162 -12.31 20.83 35.27
N THR A 163 -11.00 20.62 35.44
CA THR A 163 -10.05 20.58 34.31
C THR A 163 -9.74 19.17 33.80
N GLY A 164 -10.05 18.14 34.60
CA GLY A 164 -9.47 16.81 34.43
C GLY A 164 -10.40 15.71 33.95
N LYS A 165 -11.72 15.91 33.85
CA LYS A 165 -12.65 14.82 33.48
C LYS A 165 -13.30 14.87 32.10
N ASP A 166 -13.45 16.04 31.46
CA ASP A 166 -14.27 16.11 30.22
C ASP A 166 -13.56 16.66 28.97
N LEU A 167 -12.24 16.82 28.98
CA LEU A 167 -11.50 17.01 27.73
C LEU A 167 -10.95 15.67 27.26
N PRO A 168 -11.46 15.07 26.16
CA PRO A 168 -10.91 13.84 25.58
C PRO A 168 -9.48 14.00 25.02
N PHE A 169 -8.84 15.14 25.29
CA PHE A 169 -7.50 15.45 24.85
C PHE A 169 -6.72 16.09 26.01
N ARG A 170 -6.23 15.22 26.91
CA ARG A 170 -5.28 15.59 27.95
C ARG A 170 -3.93 15.85 27.29
N ILE A 171 -3.55 17.12 27.10
CA ILE A 171 -2.14 17.49 26.93
C ILE A 171 -1.54 17.56 28.33
N THR A 172 -1.38 16.41 28.97
CA THR A 172 -0.48 16.28 30.12
C THR A 172 0.95 16.46 29.63
N THR A 173 1.88 16.69 30.56
CA THR A 173 3.33 16.57 30.34
C THR A 173 3.76 15.23 29.71
N ASP A 174 2.84 14.27 29.61
CA ASP A 174 2.89 13.12 28.70
C ASP A 174 2.89 13.53 27.22
N ALA A 175 2.90 14.81 26.87
CA ALA A 175 3.18 15.28 25.51
C ALA A 175 4.51 14.72 25.00
N ALA A 176 5.50 14.50 25.88
CA ALA A 176 6.72 13.79 25.53
C ALA A 176 6.46 12.29 25.22
N GLU A 177 5.66 11.58 26.01
CA GLU A 177 5.33 10.17 25.77
C GLU A 177 4.37 9.96 24.58
N ASN A 178 3.43 10.87 24.35
CA ASN A 178 2.55 10.88 23.18
C ASN A 178 3.32 11.30 21.91
N PHE A 179 4.36 12.13 22.05
CA PHE A 179 5.33 12.37 20.98
C PHE A 179 6.13 11.11 20.64
N VAL A 180 6.47 10.30 21.65
CA VAL A 180 7.04 8.94 21.52
C VAL A 180 6.06 7.94 20.89
N ARG A 181 4.78 8.27 20.71
CA ARG A 181 3.83 7.46 19.93
C ARG A 181 3.50 8.02 18.53
N SER A 182 4.02 9.20 18.17
CA SER A 182 3.67 9.83 16.90
C SER A 182 4.24 9.07 15.68
N SER A 183 3.42 8.87 14.65
CA SER A 183 3.85 8.19 13.42
C SER A 183 4.99 8.96 12.72
N GLY A 184 5.79 8.29 11.88
CA GLY A 184 6.93 8.91 11.20
C GLY A 184 6.60 10.21 10.45
N ASN A 185 5.38 10.33 9.93
CA ASN A 185 4.90 11.52 9.24
C ASN A 185 4.76 12.72 10.20
N ASN A 186 4.30 12.51 11.43
CA ASN A 186 4.17 13.57 12.42
C ASN A 186 5.54 14.10 12.84
N CYS A 187 6.54 13.22 13.01
CA CYS A 187 7.91 13.64 13.32
C CYS A 187 8.51 14.51 12.20
N GLN A 188 8.20 14.23 10.94
CA GLN A 188 8.69 15.07 9.83
C GLN A 188 8.03 16.46 9.83
N VAL A 189 6.72 16.55 10.06
CA VAL A 189 6.02 17.83 10.13
C VAL A 189 6.55 18.68 11.28
N VAL A 190 6.75 18.08 12.46
CA VAL A 190 7.30 18.78 13.62
C VAL A 190 8.73 19.26 13.34
N ALA A 191 9.58 18.42 12.73
CA ALA A 191 10.94 18.82 12.36
C ALA A 191 10.96 20.01 11.38
N ALA A 192 10.06 20.01 10.39
CA ALA A 192 9.94 21.11 9.43
C ALA A 192 9.49 22.41 10.11
N VAL A 193 8.54 22.34 11.06
CA VAL A 193 8.09 23.51 11.83
C VAL A 193 9.19 24.05 12.74
N LEU A 194 10.02 23.18 13.30
CA LEU A 194 11.16 23.56 14.15
C LEU A 194 12.39 24.01 13.36
N GLY A 195 12.38 23.94 12.02
CA GLY A 195 13.52 24.30 11.19
C GLY A 195 14.70 23.33 11.30
N LEU A 196 14.44 22.07 11.68
CA LEU A 196 15.48 21.06 11.82
C LEU A 196 15.96 20.57 10.45
N PRO A 197 17.26 20.27 10.29
CA PRO A 197 17.79 19.77 9.03
C PRO A 197 17.12 18.45 8.62
N GLY A 198 16.92 18.29 7.32
CA GLY A 198 16.40 17.05 6.73
C GLY A 198 17.29 15.85 7.07
N LEU A 199 16.68 14.70 7.37
CA LEU A 199 17.38 13.43 7.53
C LEU A 199 17.28 12.64 6.21
N PRO A 200 18.24 11.73 5.92
CA PRO A 200 18.19 10.86 4.75
C PRO A 200 16.84 10.14 4.58
N ALA A 201 16.52 9.79 3.34
CA ALA A 201 15.40 8.90 3.09
C ALA A 201 15.59 7.57 3.84
N ASN A 202 14.52 7.02 4.40
CA ASN A 202 14.50 5.80 5.23
C ASN A 202 15.14 5.92 6.63
N THR A 203 15.42 7.13 7.12
CA THR A 203 15.86 7.30 8.51
C THR A 203 14.79 6.78 9.49
N PRO A 204 15.16 5.91 10.45
CA PRO A 204 14.23 5.41 11.46
C PRO A 204 13.57 6.55 12.24
N VAL A 205 12.27 6.38 12.53
CA VAL A 205 11.48 7.37 13.29
C VAL A 205 12.14 7.72 14.63
N ILE A 206 12.81 6.76 15.27
CA ILE A 206 13.53 6.97 16.53
C ILE A 206 14.66 8.02 16.42
N GLN A 207 15.40 8.05 15.30
CA GLN A 207 16.45 9.07 15.09
C GLN A 207 15.86 10.46 14.87
N ARG A 208 14.72 10.55 14.16
CA ARG A 208 14.02 11.83 14.00
C ARG A 208 13.48 12.34 15.33
N ARG A 209 13.01 11.45 16.20
CA ARG A 209 12.56 11.80 17.55
C ARG A 209 13.70 12.25 18.44
N ALA A 210 14.85 11.57 18.40
CA ALA A 210 16.05 11.99 19.11
C ALA A 210 16.47 13.40 18.70
N GLN A 211 16.53 13.68 17.39
CA GLN A 211 16.85 15.03 16.88
C GLN A 211 15.89 16.12 17.41
N ILE A 212 14.59 15.80 17.52
CA ILE A 212 13.59 16.74 18.03
C ILE A 212 13.72 16.90 19.56
N ALA A 213 13.98 15.81 20.29
CA ALA A 213 14.20 15.85 21.72
C ALA A 213 15.45 16.68 22.09
N ASP A 214 16.56 16.48 21.37
CA ASP A 214 17.80 17.24 21.54
C ASP A 214 17.56 18.75 21.32
N TYR A 215 16.81 19.11 20.26
CA TYR A 215 16.48 20.50 19.99
C TYR A 215 15.62 21.15 21.07
N LEU A 216 14.72 20.37 21.69
CA LEU A 216 13.83 20.83 22.75
C LEU A 216 14.47 20.79 24.14
N GLY A 217 15.68 20.23 24.27
CA GLY A 217 16.34 20.01 25.56
C GLY A 217 15.61 18.99 26.44
N ALA A 218 14.86 18.06 25.82
CA ALA A 218 14.11 17.03 26.52
C ALA A 218 14.93 15.73 26.58
N PRO A 219 14.95 15.02 27.72
CA PRO A 219 15.63 13.73 27.79
C PRO A 219 14.92 12.70 26.89
N PHE A 220 15.70 12.00 26.07
CA PHE A 220 15.21 10.95 25.17
C PHE A 220 15.66 9.58 25.72
N PHE A 221 14.69 8.77 26.16
CA PHE A 221 14.90 7.42 26.68
C PHE A 221 14.32 6.37 25.72
#